data_AF-A0A6A3KVX4-F1
#
_entry.id   AF-A0A6A3KVX4-F1
#
_cell.length_a   1.000
_cell.length_b   1.000
_cell.length_c   1.000
_cell.angle_alpha   90.00
_cell.angle_beta   90.00
_cell.angle_gamma   90.00
#
_symmetry.space_group_name_H-M   'P 1'
#
loop_
_entity.id
_entity.type
_entity.pdbx_description
1 polymer ?
#
loop_
_entity_poly.entity_id
_entity_poly.type
_entity_poly.pdbx_seq_one_letter_code
_entity_poly.pdbx_strand_id
1 'polypeptide(L)'
;MKKWHRAVEALDTLADTRSRISSINFAARVHPRFQIARDPRLERRLEALPIFSPQMEHLDLAGKGLISDATVNLLLRKLVT
;
A
#
# COMPACT_ATOMS: atom_id res chain seq x y z
N MET A 1 10.02 15.91 19.56
CA MET A 1 8.61 15.45 19.41
C MET A 1 8.15 15.23 17.97
N LYS A 2 8.53 16.06 16.97
CA LYS A 2 8.09 15.90 15.55
C LYS A 2 8.43 14.55 14.88
N LYS A 3 9.60 13.97 15.16
CA LYS A 3 10.00 12.66 14.58
C LYS A 3 9.15 11.49 15.08
N TRP A 4 8.73 11.52 16.34
CA TRP A 4 7.91 10.46 16.93
C TRP A 4 6.49 10.49 16.35
N HIS A 5 5.90 11.68 16.21
CA HIS A 5 4.62 11.86 15.52
C HIS A 5 4.66 11.37 14.07
N ARG A 6 5.68 11.76 13.30
CA ARG A 6 5.86 11.24 11.92
C ARG A 6 6.02 9.73 11.85
N ALA A 7 6.66 9.12 12.86
CA ALA A 7 6.81 7.67 12.89
C ALA A 7 5.47 6.97 13.17
N VAL A 8 4.62 7.54 14.04
CA VAL A 8 3.27 7.02 14.29
C VAL A 8 2.39 7.16 13.06
N GLU A 9 2.38 8.33 12.42
CA GLU A 9 1.61 8.54 11.18
C GLU A 9 2.01 7.53 10.10
N ALA A 10 3.31 7.27 9.92
CA ALA A 10 3.79 6.26 8.98
C ALA A 10 3.37 4.83 9.33
N LEU A 11 3.31 4.48 10.63
CA LEU A 11 2.83 3.18 11.08
C LEU A 11 1.31 3.04 10.86
N ASP A 12 0.54 4.09 11.11
CA ASP A 12 -0.90 4.13 10.83
C ASP A 12 -1.16 3.99 9.32
N THR A 13 -0.41 4.71 8.47
CA THR A 13 -0.46 4.58 7.01
C THR A 13 -0.20 3.14 6.55
N LEU A 14 0.77 2.45 7.15
CA LEU A 14 1.06 1.04 6.85
C LEU A 14 -0.09 0.13 7.27
N ALA A 15 -0.67 0.35 8.45
CA ALA A 15 -1.80 -0.42 8.95
C ALA A 15 -3.03 -0.25 8.05
N ASP A 16 -3.35 0.98 7.68
CA ASP A 16 -4.47 1.32 6.79
C ASP A 16 -4.29 0.69 5.41
N THR A 17 -3.08 0.76 4.86
CA THR A 17 -2.78 0.16 3.55
C THR A 17 -2.90 -1.36 3.59
N ARG A 18 -2.44 -1.99 4.68
CA ARG A 18 -2.59 -3.45 4.87
C ARG A 18 -4.06 -3.84 4.99
N SER A 19 -4.85 -3.06 5.72
CA SER A 19 -6.29 -3.26 5.86
C SER A 19 -6.99 -3.17 4.49
N ARG A 20 -6.65 -2.15 3.70
CA ARG A 20 -7.19 -1.95 2.36
C ARG A 20 -6.82 -3.07 1.39
N ILE A 21 -5.57 -3.54 1.39
CA ILE A 21 -5.16 -4.68 0.56
C ILE A 21 -5.93 -5.95 0.96
N SER A 22 -6.15 -6.15 2.27
CA SER A 22 -6.86 -7.32 2.79
C SER A 22 -8.35 -7.32 2.47
N SER A 23 -8.96 -6.16 2.24
CA SER A 23 -10.37 -6.03 1.85
C SER A 23 -10.62 -6.22 0.36
N ILE A 24 -9.58 -6.23 -0.48
CA ILE A 24 -9.71 -6.50 -1.91
C ILE A 24 -10.11 -7.96 -2.13
N ASN A 25 -11.27 -8.18 -2.76
CA ASN A 25 -11.68 -9.51 -3.20
C ASN A 25 -10.93 -9.90 -4.49
N PHE A 26 -9.74 -10.48 -4.34
CA PHE A 26 -8.94 -10.98 -5.46
C PHE A 26 -9.62 -12.13 -6.24
N ALA A 27 -10.65 -12.76 -5.69
CA ALA A 27 -11.44 -13.79 -6.37
C ALA A 27 -12.63 -13.22 -7.17
N ALA A 28 -12.85 -11.89 -7.15
CA ALA A 28 -13.91 -11.26 -7.92
C ALA A 28 -13.74 -11.51 -9.42
N ARG A 29 -14.84 -11.91 -10.09
CA ARG A 29 -14.87 -12.02 -11.55
C ARG A 29 -14.86 -10.62 -12.16
N VAL A 30 -13.69 -10.17 -12.57
CA VAL A 30 -13.48 -8.91 -13.29
C VAL A 30 -12.96 -9.19 -14.70
N HIS A 31 -13.10 -8.20 -15.58
CA HIS A 31 -12.53 -8.28 -16.93
C HIS A 31 -11.02 -8.58 -16.85
N PRO A 32 -10.46 -9.47 -17.69
CA PRO A 32 -9.07 -9.95 -17.58
C PRO A 32 -8.01 -8.84 -17.45
N ARG A 33 -8.21 -7.71 -18.16
CA ARG A 33 -7.34 -6.52 -18.07
C ARG A 33 -7.22 -5.89 -16.67
N PHE A 34 -8.19 -6.13 -15.80
CA PHE A 34 -8.23 -5.65 -14.41
C PHE A 34 -8.04 -6.78 -13.41
N GLN A 35 -7.81 -8.01 -13.89
CA GLN A 35 -7.58 -9.16 -13.03
C GLN A 35 -6.17 -9.06 -12.45
N ILE A 36 -6.09 -8.97 -11.14
CA ILE A 36 -4.85 -8.79 -10.41
C ILE A 36 -4.70 -9.97 -9.47
N ALA A 37 -3.55 -10.64 -9.53
CA ALA A 37 -3.20 -11.66 -8.57
C ALA A 37 -2.68 -11.03 -7.27
N ARG A 38 -3.05 -11.58 -6.12
CA ARG A 38 -2.45 -11.21 -4.83
C ARG A 38 -0.96 -11.55 -4.88
N ASP A 39 -0.10 -10.55 -4.66
CA ASP A 39 1.33 -10.79 -4.50
C ASP A 39 1.61 -11.22 -3.04
N PRO A 40 2.00 -12.49 -2.78
CA PRO A 40 2.25 -12.97 -1.43
C PRO A 40 3.48 -12.31 -0.78
N ARG A 41 4.33 -11.62 -1.55
CA ARG A 41 5.50 -10.90 -1.02
C ARG A 41 5.19 -9.47 -0.62
N LEU A 42 4.05 -8.93 -1.03
CA LEU A 42 3.68 -7.52 -0.84
C LEU A 42 3.67 -7.14 0.65
N GLU A 43 3.05 -7.96 1.50
CA GLU A 43 2.99 -7.71 2.95
C GLU A 43 4.39 -7.63 3.58
N ARG A 44 5.26 -8.60 3.26
CA ARG A 44 6.63 -8.63 3.78
C ARG A 44 7.46 -7.43 3.32
N ARG A 45 7.14 -6.87 2.16
CA ARG A 45 7.82 -5.69 1.61
C ARG A 45 7.33 -4.39 2.21
N LEU A 46 6.03 -4.30 2.53
CA LEU A 46 5.47 -3.19 3.28
C LEU A 46 6.10 -3.09 4.69
N GLU A 47 6.31 -4.23 5.35
CA GLU A 47 6.98 -4.30 6.65
C GLU A 47 8.47 -3.90 6.59
N ALA A 48 9.11 -4.03 5.42
CA ALA A 48 10.51 -3.67 5.22
C ALA A 48 10.74 -2.20 4.84
N LEU A 49 9.67 -1.41 4.66
CA LEU A 49 9.80 -0.01 4.24
C LEU A 49 10.37 0.85 5.37
N PRO A 50 11.41 1.66 5.10
CA PRO A 50 11.92 2.58 6.11
C PRO A 50 10.87 3.65 6.42
N ILE A 51 10.58 3.83 7.71
CA ILE A 51 9.50 4.71 8.23
C ILE A 51 9.62 6.16 7.75
N PHE A 52 10.85 6.65 7.53
CA PHE A 52 11.12 8.02 7.08
C PHE A 52 11.47 8.14 5.60
N SER A 53 11.17 7.11 4.82
CA SER A 53 11.50 7.09 3.41
C SER A 53 10.45 7.82 2.56
N PRO A 54 10.83 8.40 1.41
CA PRO A 54 9.87 9.01 0.48
C PRO A 54 8.79 8.02 0.00
N GLN A 55 9.06 6.71 0.06
CA GLN A 55 8.07 5.68 -0.25
C GLN A 55 6.85 5.73 0.68
N MET A 56 6.98 6.24 1.91
CA MET A 56 5.88 6.34 2.86
C MET A 56 4.84 7.39 2.45
N GLU A 57 5.27 8.50 1.86
CA GLU A 57 4.37 9.54 1.34
C GLU A 57 3.51 9.03 0.18
N HIS A 58 4.08 8.15 -0.66
CA HIS A 58 3.34 7.50 -1.74
C HIS A 58 2.33 6.45 -1.24
N LEU A 59 2.67 5.81 -0.12
CA LEU A 59 1.81 4.86 0.57
C LEU A 59 0.65 5.54 1.30
N ASP A 60 0.87 6.75 1.82
CA ASP A 60 -0.17 7.56 2.45
C ASP A 60 -1.31 7.88 1.49
N LEU A 61 -0.99 8.15 0.22
CA LEU A 61 -1.99 8.32 -0.84
C LEU A 61 -2.81 7.06 -1.08
N ALA A 62 -2.18 5.88 -1.01
CA ALA A 62 -2.85 4.59 -1.17
C ALA A 62 -3.74 4.23 0.04
N GLY A 63 -3.23 4.42 1.26
CA GLY A 63 -3.95 4.17 2.51
C GLY A 63 -5.20 5.04 2.63
N LYS A 64 -5.08 6.35 2.32
CA LYS A 64 -6.20 7.31 2.35
C LYS A 64 -7.21 7.14 1.22
N GLY A 65 -6.94 6.27 0.24
CA GLY A 65 -7.85 6.05 -0.88
C GLY A 65 -7.99 7.20 -1.85
N LEU A 66 -7.00 8.10 -1.87
CA LEU A 66 -6.96 9.27 -2.75
C LEU A 66 -6.58 8.89 -4.19
N ILE A 67 -6.27 7.63 -4.43
CA ILE A 67 -5.91 7.07 -5.74
C ILE A 67 -6.72 5.80 -6.01
N SER A 68 -7.04 5.57 -7.28
CA SER A 68 -7.79 4.39 -7.72
C SER A 68 -7.01 3.10 -7.49
N ASP A 69 -7.71 1.98 -7.33
CA ASP A 69 -7.07 0.68 -7.04
C ASP A 69 -6.08 0.23 -8.13
N ALA A 70 -6.30 0.64 -9.38
CA ALA A 70 -5.35 0.44 -10.47
C ALA A 70 -4.04 1.23 -10.25
N THR A 71 -4.15 2.48 -9.79
CA THR A 71 -3.01 3.35 -9.47
C THR A 71 -2.30 2.89 -8.20
N VAL A 72 -3.05 2.42 -7.18
CA VAL A 72 -2.49 1.77 -5.98
C VAL A 72 -1.61 0.59 -6.38
N ASN A 73 -2.11 -0.31 -7.25
CA ASN A 73 -1.32 -1.45 -7.72
C ASN A 73 -0.08 -1.05 -8.53
N LEU A 74 -0.18 -0.02 -9.37
CA LEU A 74 0.97 0.46 -10.14
C LEU A 74 2.05 1.05 -9.22
N LEU A 75 1.65 1.84 -8.22
CA LEU A 75 2.55 2.39 -7.20
C LEU A 75 3.17 1.29 -6.35
N LEU A 76 2.35 0.36 -5.87
CA LEU A 76 2.81 -0.81 -5.12
C LEU A 76 3.76 -1.68 -5.93
N ARG A 77 3.68 -1.72 -7.27
CA ARG A 77 4.69 -2.39 -8.11
C ARG A 77 5.98 -1.59 -8.22
N LYS A 78 5.90 -0.26 -8.32
CA LYS A 78 7.07 0.63 -8.51
C LYS A 78 7.87 0.90 -7.24
N LEU A 79 7.21 1.00 -6.09
CA LEU A 79 7.85 1.09 -4.76
C LEU A 79 8.61 -0.18 -4.37
N VAL A 80 8.50 -1.19 -5.22
CA VAL A 80 8.79 -2.60 -5.03
C VAL A 80 9.76 -3.09 -6.15
N THR A 81 10.40 -2.18 -6.86
CA THR A 81 11.55 -2.43 -7.76
C THR A 81 12.72 -1.61 -7.26
#